data_AF-A0A348MUN7-F1
#
_entry.id   AF-A0A348MUN7-F1
#
_cell.length_a   1.000
_cell.length_b   1.000
_cell.length_c   1.000
_cell.angle_alpha   90.00
_cell.angle_beta   90.00
_cell.angle_gamma   90.00
#
_symmetry.space_group_name_H-M   'P 1'
#
loop_
_entity.id
_entity.type
_entity.pdbx_description
1 polymer ?
#
loop_
_entity_poly.entity_id
_entity_poly.type
_entity_poly.pdbx_seq_one_letter_code
_entity_poly.pdbx_strand_id
1 'polypeptide(L)'
;MNDIIWICALALLFAICAYHRLSILKTSAVTAVLLIFGTITGHFSFLSWCVYVLVFAVLGNINLRQRYLSKRLLAFYKRISPAMSTTEQEAIDAGTVWWDGQLFSGQPDWYKLHSVKKPILTNEEQAFLDGPTEELCKMVSDYDVA
;
A
#
# COMPACT_ATOMS: atom_id res chain seq x y z
N MET A 1 2.26 -11.08 34.05
CA MET A 1 3.42 -10.72 33.20
C MET A 1 3.54 -11.65 32.00
N ASN A 2 3.35 -12.96 32.17
CA ASN A 2 3.42 -13.93 31.06
C ASN A 2 2.33 -13.72 29.98
N ASP A 3 1.10 -13.37 30.34
CA ASP A 3 0.01 -13.20 29.34
C ASP A 3 0.28 -12.03 28.37
N ILE A 4 0.93 -10.97 28.87
CA ILE A 4 1.31 -9.81 28.06
C ILE A 4 2.29 -10.24 26.96
N ILE A 5 3.22 -11.15 27.27
CA ILE A 5 4.18 -11.66 26.30
C ILE A 5 3.47 -12.38 25.15
N TRP A 6 2.43 -13.18 25.45
CA TRP A 6 1.66 -13.88 24.43
C TRP A 6 0.81 -12.95 23.57
N ILE A 7 0.24 -11.90 24.17
CA ILE A 7 -0.48 -10.86 23.42
C ILE A 7 0.47 -10.10 22.49
N CYS A 8 1.66 -9.73 22.99
CA CYS A 8 2.70 -9.10 22.18
C CYS A 8 3.17 -10.01 21.05
N ALA A 9 3.37 -11.31 21.32
CA ALA A 9 3.76 -12.29 20.32
C ALA A 9 2.68 -12.45 19.23
N LEU A 10 1.40 -12.47 19.61
CA LEU A 10 0.28 -12.50 18.67
C LEU A 10 0.24 -11.23 17.79
N ALA A 11 0.40 -10.05 18.39
CA ALA A 11 0.43 -8.78 17.67
C ALA A 11 1.60 -8.70 16.69
N LEU A 12 2.79 -9.14 17.12
CA LEU A 12 3.99 -9.18 16.29
C LEU A 12 3.85 -10.19 15.15
N LEU A 13 3.26 -11.36 15.39
CA LEU A 13 2.93 -12.34 14.35
C LEU A 13 2.03 -11.74 13.29
N PHE A 14 0.95 -11.03 13.68
CA PHE A 14 0.07 -10.36 12.73
C PHE A 14 0.78 -9.25 11.95
N ALA A 15 1.65 -8.48 12.60
CA ALA A 15 2.47 -7.45 11.94
C ALA A 15 3.40 -8.06 10.88
N ILE A 16 4.10 -9.15 11.21
CA ILE A 16 4.96 -9.89 10.27
C ILE A 16 4.12 -10.44 9.10
N CYS A 17 2.98 -11.06 9.40
CA CYS A 17 2.08 -11.61 8.38
C CYS A 17 1.57 -10.52 7.42
N ALA A 18 1.24 -9.34 7.95
CA ALA A 18 0.80 -8.19 7.17
C ALA A 18 1.94 -7.63 6.32
N TYR A 19 3.15 -7.50 6.88
CA TYR A 19 4.33 -7.01 6.17
C TYR A 19 4.68 -7.89 4.96
N HIS A 20 4.68 -9.22 5.15
CA HIS A 20 4.93 -10.18 4.07
C HIS A 20 3.71 -10.46 3.18
N ARG A 21 2.59 -9.76 3.39
CA ARG A 21 1.33 -9.89 2.63
C ARG A 21 0.89 -11.35 2.46
N LEU A 22 1.00 -12.14 3.53
CA LEU A 22 0.66 -13.56 3.50
C LEU A 22 -0.84 -13.77 3.22
N SER A 23 -1.15 -14.80 2.42
CA SER A 23 -2.53 -15.22 2.16
C SER A 23 -3.26 -15.62 3.46
N ILE A 24 -4.59 -15.48 3.50
CA ILE A 24 -5.42 -15.81 4.67
C ILE A 24 -5.20 -17.25 5.20
N LEU A 25 -4.90 -18.20 4.32
CA LEU A 25 -4.61 -19.58 4.69
C LEU A 25 -3.30 -19.68 5.49
N LYS A 26 -2.22 -19.09 4.97
CA LYS A 26 -0.91 -19.06 5.65
C LYS A 26 -1.00 -18.32 6.99
N THR A 27 -1.69 -17.18 7.04
CA THR A 27 -1.86 -16.46 8.31
C THR A 27 -2.68 -17.28 9.32
N SER A 28 -3.78 -17.91 8.88
CA SER A 28 -4.57 -18.78 9.75
C SER A 28 -3.76 -19.95 10.32
N ALA A 29 -2.87 -20.55 9.52
CA ALA A 29 -2.04 -21.67 9.93
C ALA A 29 -1.01 -21.25 10.99
N VAL A 30 -0.27 -20.15 10.74
CA VAL A 30 0.75 -19.67 11.69
C VAL A 30 0.11 -19.18 13.00
N THR A 31 -1.05 -18.52 12.94
CA THR A 31 -1.81 -18.13 14.14
C THR A 31 -2.32 -19.36 14.92
N ALA A 32 -2.80 -20.41 14.23
CA ALA A 32 -3.21 -21.64 14.90
C ALA A 32 -2.07 -22.30 15.67
N VAL A 33 -0.88 -22.37 15.07
CA VAL A 33 0.33 -22.90 15.72
C VAL A 33 0.62 -22.12 17.02
N LEU A 34 0.63 -20.79 16.96
CA LEU A 34 0.86 -19.97 18.16
C LEU A 34 -0.22 -20.15 19.23
N LEU A 35 -1.50 -20.28 18.83
CA LEU A 35 -2.59 -20.57 19.78
C LEU A 35 -2.44 -21.93 20.45
N ILE A 36 -2.00 -22.97 19.73
CA ILE A 36 -1.72 -24.31 20.30
C ILE A 36 -0.62 -24.23 21.35
N PHE A 37 0.47 -23.52 21.06
CA PHE A 37 1.54 -23.34 22.05
C PHE A 37 1.06 -22.56 23.28
N GLY A 38 0.25 -21.52 23.07
CA GLY A 38 -0.33 -20.74 24.17
C GLY A 38 -1.40 -21.49 24.97
N THR A 39 -2.08 -22.49 24.40
CA THR A 39 -3.02 -23.34 25.16
C THR A 39 -2.29 -24.36 26.02
N ILE A 40 -1.22 -24.97 25.51
CA ILE A 40 -0.39 -25.94 26.26
C ILE A 40 0.23 -25.27 27.48
N THR A 41 0.61 -24.00 27.36
CA THR A 41 1.18 -23.18 28.44
C THR A 41 0.12 -22.53 29.35
N GLY A 42 -1.17 -22.71 29.05
CA GLY A 42 -2.29 -22.27 29.89
C GLY A 42 -2.71 -20.81 29.70
N HIS A 43 -2.23 -20.11 28.67
CA HIS A 43 -2.49 -18.68 28.44
C HIS A 43 -3.73 -18.41 27.58
N PHE A 44 -4.12 -19.36 26.72
CA PHE A 44 -5.33 -19.23 25.89
C PHE A 44 -6.39 -20.25 26.30
N SER A 45 -7.63 -19.79 26.36
CA SER A 45 -8.79 -20.60 26.75
C SER A 45 -9.58 -21.08 25.52
N PHE A 46 -10.62 -21.88 25.77
CA PHE A 46 -11.57 -22.30 24.73
C PHE A 46 -12.19 -21.10 23.98
N LEU A 47 -12.40 -19.98 24.68
CA LEU A 47 -12.96 -18.77 24.07
C LEU A 47 -12.05 -18.21 22.95
N SER A 48 -10.73 -18.29 23.12
CA SER A 48 -9.76 -17.84 22.12
C SER A 48 -9.88 -18.64 20.81
N TRP A 49 -10.16 -19.94 20.91
CA TRP A 49 -10.41 -20.80 19.74
C TRP A 49 -11.73 -20.47 19.05
N CYS A 50 -12.80 -20.22 19.81
CA CYS A 50 -14.07 -19.79 19.24
C CYS A 50 -13.93 -18.49 18.44
N VAL A 51 -13.21 -17.50 19.01
CA VAL A 51 -12.92 -16.24 18.32
C VAL A 51 -12.06 -16.47 17.08
N TYR A 52 -11.01 -17.29 17.17
CA TYR A 52 -10.17 -17.65 16.03
C TYR A 52 -10.98 -18.25 14.88
N VAL A 53 -11.80 -19.27 15.15
CA VAL A 53 -12.62 -19.94 14.13
C VAL A 53 -13.61 -18.96 13.51
N LEU A 54 -14.29 -18.15 14.33
CA LEU A 54 -15.26 -17.17 13.83
C LEU A 54 -14.59 -16.15 12.89
N VAL A 55 -13.47 -15.57 13.31
CA VAL A 55 -12.76 -14.56 12.53
C VAL A 55 -12.26 -15.13 11.21
N PHE A 56 -11.56 -16.28 11.24
CA PHE A 56 -11.01 -16.88 10.02
C PHE A 56 -12.07 -17.54 9.13
N ALA A 57 -13.21 -17.98 9.66
CA ALA A 57 -14.33 -18.45 8.84
C ALA A 57 -14.96 -17.30 8.05
N VAL A 58 -15.15 -16.14 8.67
CA VAL A 58 -15.68 -14.93 8.00
C VAL A 58 -14.67 -14.38 7.00
N LEU A 59 -13.39 -14.30 7.36
CA LEU A 59 -12.34 -13.77 6.50
C LEU A 59 -11.92 -14.72 5.37
N GLY A 60 -11.99 -16.03 5.61
CA GLY A 60 -11.65 -17.06 4.63
C GLY A 60 -12.72 -17.20 3.53
N ASN A 61 -13.99 -17.00 3.87
CA ASN A 61 -15.07 -17.05 2.89
C ASN A 61 -15.16 -15.73 2.11
N ILE A 62 -14.81 -15.79 0.82
CA ILE A 62 -14.77 -14.63 -0.07
C ILE A 62 -16.10 -13.85 -0.09
N ASN A 63 -17.24 -14.55 -0.08
CA ASN A 63 -18.56 -13.92 -0.16
C ASN A 63 -18.90 -13.18 1.14
N LEU A 64 -18.62 -13.78 2.30
CA LEU A 64 -18.83 -13.15 3.60
C LEU A 64 -17.90 -11.96 3.79
N ARG A 65 -16.61 -12.14 3.49
CA ARG A 65 -15.61 -11.08 3.56
C ARG A 65 -16.01 -9.88 2.70
N GLN A 66 -16.41 -10.10 1.45
CA GLN A 66 -16.81 -9.00 0.57
C GLN A 66 -18.09 -8.32 1.06
N ARG A 67 -19.11 -9.08 1.48
CA ARG A 67 -20.41 -8.55 1.90
C ARG A 67 -20.33 -7.71 3.18
N TYR A 68 -19.60 -8.19 4.18
CA TYR A 68 -19.61 -7.59 5.53
C TYR A 68 -18.43 -6.67 5.80
N LEU A 69 -17.27 -6.91 5.18
CA LEU A 69 -16.05 -6.13 5.42
C LEU A 69 -15.70 -5.29 4.19
N SER A 70 -15.30 -5.92 3.08
CA SER A 70 -14.65 -5.22 1.97
C SER A 70 -15.55 -4.17 1.31
N LYS A 71 -16.83 -4.47 1.05
CA LYS A 71 -17.75 -3.51 0.43
C LYS A 71 -18.02 -2.29 1.32
N ARG A 72 -18.14 -2.48 2.63
CA ARG A 72 -18.37 -1.38 3.58
C ARG A 72 -17.14 -0.50 3.74
N LEU A 73 -15.96 -1.12 3.89
CA LEU A 73 -14.68 -0.42 3.90
C LEU A 73 -14.44 0.36 2.61
N LEU A 74 -14.74 -0.24 1.45
CA LEU A 74 -14.62 0.43 0.17
C LEU A 74 -15.59 1.60 0.05
N ALA A 75 -16.84 1.44 0.47
CA ALA A 75 -17.82 2.53 0.45
C ALA A 75 -17.41 3.69 1.37
N PHE A 76 -16.88 3.38 2.55
CA PHE A 76 -16.32 4.38 3.47
C PHE A 76 -15.11 5.10 2.88
N TYR A 77 -14.16 4.36 2.31
CA TYR A 77 -12.99 4.92 1.66
C TYR A 77 -13.37 5.83 0.49
N LYS A 78 -14.30 5.40 -0.37
CA LYS A 78 -14.83 6.22 -1.46
C LYS A 78 -15.49 7.52 -0.99
N ARG A 79 -16.07 7.53 0.22
CA ARG A 79 -16.69 8.73 0.78
C ARG A 79 -15.67 9.76 1.26
N ILE A 80 -14.51 9.32 1.73
CA ILE A 80 -13.47 10.20 2.30
C ILE A 80 -12.42 10.56 1.24
N SER A 81 -12.20 9.69 0.25
CA SER A 81 -11.30 9.97 -0.86
C SER A 81 -11.84 11.16 -1.66
N PRO A 82 -11.02 12.19 -1.92
CA PRO A 82 -11.39 13.21 -2.89
C PRO A 82 -11.65 12.55 -4.25
N ALA A 83 -12.57 13.12 -5.01
CA ALA A 83 -12.76 12.73 -6.40
C ALA A 83 -11.49 13.11 -7.17
N MET A 84 -10.95 12.18 -7.94
CA MET A 84 -9.83 12.44 -8.85
C MET A 84 -10.22 13.57 -9.80
N SER A 85 -9.37 14.58 -9.95
CA SER A 85 -9.66 15.64 -10.93
C SER A 85 -9.59 15.06 -12.35
N THR A 86 -10.28 15.67 -13.30
CA THR A 86 -10.20 15.26 -14.71
C THR A 86 -8.76 15.31 -15.23
N THR A 87 -7.97 16.29 -14.79
CA THR A 87 -6.55 16.41 -15.16
C THR A 87 -5.65 15.34 -14.52
N GLU A 88 -5.92 14.95 -13.27
CA GLU A 88 -5.20 13.86 -12.59
C GLU A 88 -5.53 12.50 -13.23
N GLN A 89 -6.78 12.31 -13.61
CA GLN A 89 -7.23 11.12 -14.32
C GLN A 89 -6.64 11.04 -15.72
N GLU A 90 -6.65 12.13 -16.47
CA GLU A 90 -5.99 12.22 -17.78
C GLU A 90 -4.48 12.00 -17.66
N ALA A 91 -3.81 12.49 -16.62
CA ALA A 91 -2.39 12.23 -16.40
C ALA A 91 -2.10 10.74 -16.14
N ILE A 92 -2.93 10.08 -15.30
CA ILE A 92 -2.83 8.64 -15.02
C ILE A 92 -3.12 7.81 -16.29
N ASP A 93 -4.20 8.14 -17.02
CA ASP A 93 -4.67 7.43 -18.21
C ASP A 93 -3.76 7.67 -19.44
N ALA A 94 -3.15 8.84 -19.55
CA ALA A 94 -2.12 9.16 -20.57
C ALA A 94 -0.83 8.34 -20.37
N GLY A 95 -0.74 7.60 -19.27
CA GLY A 95 0.31 6.62 -19.03
C GLY A 95 1.39 7.16 -18.12
N THR A 96 1.13 7.17 -16.81
CA THR A 96 2.17 7.17 -15.78
C THR A 96 2.88 5.80 -15.70
N VAL A 97 3.39 5.33 -16.85
CA VAL A 97 4.04 4.01 -16.99
C VAL A 97 5.55 4.06 -16.70
N TRP A 98 6.03 5.18 -16.13
CA TRP A 98 7.46 5.41 -15.92
C TRP A 98 7.89 4.95 -14.52
N TRP A 99 8.08 5.86 -13.56
CA TRP A 99 8.55 5.53 -12.20
C TRP A 99 7.45 5.66 -11.15
N ASP A 100 6.53 6.58 -11.35
CA ASP A 100 5.37 6.90 -10.53
C ASP A 100 4.34 5.77 -10.52
N GLY A 101 3.99 5.20 -11.67
CA GLY A 101 3.13 4.02 -11.72
C GLY A 101 3.70 2.82 -10.97
N GLN A 102 5.03 2.64 -10.98
CA GLN A 102 5.68 1.59 -10.18
C GLN A 102 5.61 1.89 -8.68
N LEU A 103 5.76 3.15 -8.28
CA LEU A 103 5.63 3.56 -6.89
C LEU A 103 4.20 3.36 -6.36
N PHE A 104 3.21 3.78 -7.14
CA PHE A 104 1.78 3.66 -6.79
C PHE A 104 1.25 2.23 -6.87
N SER A 105 1.92 1.32 -7.59
CA SER A 105 1.58 -0.10 -7.60
C SER A 105 1.77 -0.80 -6.24
N GLY A 106 2.56 -0.20 -5.35
CA GLY A 106 2.89 -0.76 -4.03
C GLY A 106 3.86 -1.94 -4.05
N GLN A 107 4.43 -2.27 -5.22
CA GLN A 107 5.54 -3.22 -5.41
C GLN A 107 6.54 -2.68 -6.46
N PRO A 108 7.23 -1.55 -6.19
CA PRO A 108 8.17 -0.97 -7.15
C PRO A 108 9.38 -1.88 -7.39
N ASP A 109 9.82 -1.96 -8.64
CA ASP A 109 11.11 -2.57 -9.00
C ASP A 109 12.23 -1.54 -8.78
N TRP A 110 12.85 -1.61 -7.61
CA TRP A 110 13.93 -0.69 -7.24
C TRP A 110 15.14 -0.77 -8.17
N TYR A 111 15.44 -1.94 -8.74
CA TYR A 111 16.55 -2.08 -9.67
C TYR A 111 16.27 -1.30 -10.95
N LYS A 112 15.06 -1.44 -11.50
CA LYS A 112 14.62 -0.69 -12.67
C LYS A 112 14.62 0.82 -12.41
N LEU A 113 14.11 1.27 -11.26
CA LEU A 113 14.10 2.69 -10.89
C LEU A 113 15.50 3.30 -10.79
N HIS A 114 16.45 2.59 -10.17
CA HIS A 114 17.83 3.06 -10.08
C HIS A 114 18.61 2.96 -11.39
N SER A 115 18.14 2.16 -12.34
CA SER A 115 18.77 2.01 -13.66
C SER A 115 18.43 3.14 -14.65
N VAL A 116 17.48 4.01 -14.31
CA VAL A 116 17.09 5.15 -15.15
C VAL A 116 18.28 6.12 -15.26
N LYS A 117 18.82 6.25 -16.47
CA LYS A 117 19.96 7.14 -16.73
C LYS A 117 19.51 8.60 -16.66
N LYS A 118 20.41 9.45 -16.15
CA LYS A 118 20.23 10.90 -16.22
C LYS A 118 20.07 11.31 -17.69
N PRO A 119 19.04 12.08 -18.07
CA PRO A 119 18.95 12.63 -19.40
C PRO A 119 20.16 13.55 -19.65
N ILE A 120 20.84 13.34 -20.76
CA ILE A 120 21.97 14.16 -21.20
C ILE A 120 21.45 14.98 -22.36
N LEU A 121 21.44 16.30 -22.19
CA LEU A 121 21.05 17.23 -23.23
C LEU A 121 22.17 17.34 -24.28
N THR A 122 21.78 17.45 -25.53
CA THR A 122 22.69 17.86 -26.60
C THR A 122 23.10 19.32 -26.42
N ASN A 123 24.20 19.73 -27.06
CA ASN A 123 24.67 21.12 -26.98
C ASN A 123 23.64 22.10 -27.53
N GLU A 124 22.88 21.70 -28.55
CA GLU A 124 21.82 22.52 -29.15
C GLU A 124 20.64 22.69 -28.18
N GLU A 125 20.19 21.62 -27.53
CA GLU A 125 19.13 21.67 -26.52
C GLU A 125 19.55 22.51 -25.32
N GLN A 126 20.80 22.36 -24.86
CA GLN A 126 21.33 23.16 -23.74
C GLN A 126 21.39 24.65 -24.11
N ALA A 127 21.89 24.99 -25.31
CA ALA A 127 21.93 26.37 -25.80
C ALA A 127 20.52 26.98 -25.97
N PHE A 128 19.53 26.18 -26.35
CA PHE A 128 18.14 26.61 -26.45
C PHE A 128 17.51 26.92 -25.08
N LEU A 129 17.80 26.10 -24.07
CA LEU A 129 17.33 26.34 -22.70
C LEU A 129 18.02 27.58 -22.10
N ASP A 130 19.34 27.70 -22.25
CA ASP A 130 20.12 28.77 -21.62
C ASP A 130 19.94 30.15 -22.29
N GLY A 131 19.44 30.19 -23.53
CA GLY A 131 19.22 31.43 -24.28
C GLY A 131 17.73 31.77 -24.45
N PRO A 132 17.08 31.31 -25.54
CA PRO A 132 15.68 31.64 -25.85
C PRO A 132 14.70 31.39 -24.71
N THR A 133 14.84 30.28 -23.98
CA THR A 133 13.91 29.93 -22.90
C THR A 133 14.09 30.86 -21.70
N GLU A 134 15.33 31.12 -21.30
CA GLU A 134 15.64 32.05 -20.22
C GLU A 134 15.22 33.50 -20.54
N GLU A 135 15.33 33.92 -21.80
CA GLU A 135 14.84 35.22 -22.26
C GLU A 135 13.32 35.32 -22.14
N LEU A 136 12.59 34.28 -22.57
CA LEU A 136 11.14 34.21 -22.43
C LEU A 136 10.72 34.23 -20.96
N CYS A 137 11.37 33.46 -20.09
CA CYS A 137 11.07 33.43 -18.66
C CYS A 137 11.25 34.80 -17.99
N LYS A 138 12.17 35.65 -18.47
CA LYS A 138 12.34 37.02 -17.98
C LYS A 138 11.27 37.99 -18.45
N MET A 139 10.60 37.69 -19.56
CA MET A 139 9.51 38.51 -20.11
C MET A 139 8.17 38.25 -19.40
N VAL A 140 8.08 37.18 -18.62
CA VAL A 140 6.84 36.71 -17.99
C VAL A 140 7.01 36.70 -16.47
N SER A 141 6.05 37.27 -15.75
CA SER A 141 5.98 37.18 -14.29
C SER A 141 5.08 36.00 -13.91
N ASP A 142 5.56 35.10 -13.05
CA ASP A 142 4.76 33.97 -12.52
C ASP A 142 3.44 34.43 -11.86
N TYR A 143 3.36 35.69 -11.41
CA TYR A 143 2.17 36.27 -10.81
C TYR A 143 1.10 36.68 -11.83
N ASP A 144 1.45 36.90 -13.09
CA ASP A 144 0.54 37.36 -14.15
C ASP A 144 -0.05 36.19 -14.97
N VAL A 145 0.42 34.96 -14.76
CA VAL A 145 0.07 33.76 -15.57
C VAL A 145 -0.66 32.67 -14.76
N ALA A 146 -1.03 32.94 -13.51
CA ALA A 146 -1.77 32.01 -12.65
C ALA A 146 -3.27 31.87 -13.00
#